data_AF-A0AA37NIB4-F1
#
_entry.id   AF-A0AA37NIB4-F1
#
_cell.length_a   1.000
_cell.length_b   1.000
_cell.length_c   1.000
_cell.angle_alpha   90.00
_cell.angle_beta   90.00
_cell.angle_gamma   90.00
#
_symmetry.space_group_name_H-M   'P 1'
#
loop_
_entity.id
_entity.type
_entity.pdbx_description
1 polymer ?
#
loop_
_entity_poly.entity_id
_entity_poly.type
_entity_poly.pdbx_seq_one_letter_code
_entity_poly.pdbx_strand_id
1 'polypeptide(L)'
;MLSTESRMRGDMQVRFGGRYGKTYCRKAVRRSVPSLRLGKGGDIFHLAGELTGSTGFMEQLEFLSGKSGILPLRHLQERKKIPRVSGFEDVKVTELSHESLKGYLKERGIDPAIAGRFCKEVAYGIRGKRYFAIGFMNRSGGYELRNPMFKGCISPKDISCVSLSGKKQDTCCVFEGFVDFLSALVLRTVADEDCLVLNSVSNLERSYAVLEGYGKIRCFLDRDGAGITALETLNIHFGNKVTDCSGLYDGFKDLNEYLTKTKENK
;
A
#
# COMPACT_ATOMS: atom_id res chain seq x y z
N MET A 1 -11.00 -42.15 30.23
CA MET A 1 -9.57 -42.45 30.09
C MET A 1 -9.17 -42.18 28.65
N LEU A 2 -8.03 -41.52 28.47
CA LEU A 2 -7.54 -40.99 27.20
C LEU A 2 -7.34 -42.09 26.15
N SER A 3 -7.60 -41.75 24.88
CA SER A 3 -6.76 -42.22 23.78
C SER A 3 -6.48 -41.05 22.85
N THR A 4 -5.19 -40.83 22.64
CA THR A 4 -4.63 -39.80 21.76
C THR A 4 -4.08 -40.56 20.56
N GLU A 5 -4.57 -40.27 19.36
CA GLU A 5 -3.79 -40.56 18.16
C GLU A 5 -3.77 -39.34 17.25
N SER A 6 -2.57 -38.80 17.12
CA SER A 6 -2.14 -37.85 16.12
C SER A 6 -2.03 -38.53 14.76
N ARG A 7 -2.67 -37.94 13.73
CA ARG A 7 -2.18 -38.06 12.35
C ARG A 7 -2.14 -36.68 11.71
N MET A 8 -0.91 -36.21 11.52
CA MET A 8 -0.59 -35.09 10.64
C MET A 8 -0.90 -35.44 9.19
N ARG A 9 -1.42 -34.47 8.44
CA ARG A 9 -1.02 -34.23 7.04
C ARG A 9 -1.45 -32.83 6.61
N GLY A 10 -0.47 -32.04 6.16
CA GLY A 10 -0.67 -30.90 5.27
C GLY A 10 -0.42 -29.53 5.89
N ASP A 11 0.83 -29.26 6.31
CA ASP A 11 1.30 -27.90 6.55
C ASP A 11 1.27 -27.08 5.24
N MET A 12 0.36 -26.11 5.15
CA MET A 12 0.50 -25.00 4.20
C MET A 12 1.15 -23.83 4.94
N GLN A 13 2.48 -23.80 4.92
CA GLN A 13 3.27 -22.68 5.43
C GLN A 13 3.15 -21.48 4.48
N VAL A 14 2.53 -20.40 4.95
CA VAL A 14 2.71 -19.07 4.36
C VAL A 14 3.76 -18.35 5.18
N ARG A 15 4.97 -18.17 4.63
CA ARG A 15 6.09 -17.48 5.29
C ARG A 15 5.95 -15.96 5.11
N PHE A 16 5.76 -15.25 6.21
CA PHE A 16 6.09 -13.82 6.31
C PHE A 16 7.50 -13.70 6.92
N GLY A 17 8.44 -13.14 6.15
CA GLY A 17 9.83 -12.97 6.56
C GLY A 17 10.08 -11.63 7.26
N GLY A 18 10.56 -11.70 8.51
CA GLY A 18 11.11 -10.59 9.31
C GLY A 18 11.16 -10.95 10.81
N ARG A 19 12.29 -11.51 11.29
CA ARG A 19 12.58 -11.84 12.71
C ARG A 19 13.11 -10.58 13.42
N TYR A 20 12.80 -10.26 14.69
CA TYR A 20 12.91 -11.09 15.90
C TYR A 20 11.75 -10.88 16.91
N GLY A 21 11.24 -12.00 17.44
CA GLY A 21 11.15 -12.20 18.89
C GLY A 21 9.99 -11.59 19.68
N LYS A 22 8.75 -12.05 19.45
CA LYS A 22 7.70 -12.37 20.45
C LYS A 22 6.41 -12.78 19.73
N THR A 23 6.11 -14.07 19.70
CA THR A 23 4.88 -14.65 19.13
C THR A 23 3.67 -14.33 20.01
N TYR A 24 3.00 -13.21 19.73
CA TYR A 24 1.62 -13.00 20.19
C TYR A 24 0.66 -13.65 19.19
N CYS A 25 0.26 -14.89 19.48
CA CYS A 25 -0.89 -15.53 18.83
C CYS A 25 -2.17 -14.81 19.24
N ARG A 26 -2.56 -13.75 18.53
CA ARG A 26 -3.98 -13.38 18.47
C ARG A 26 -4.66 -14.41 17.59
N LYS A 27 -5.28 -15.42 18.23
CA LYS A 27 -6.31 -16.24 17.58
C LYS A 27 -7.23 -15.27 16.84
N ALA A 28 -7.33 -15.43 15.52
CA ALA A 28 -8.44 -14.85 14.80
C ALA A 28 -9.70 -15.39 15.49
N VAL A 29 -10.39 -14.53 16.24
CA VAL A 29 -11.74 -14.83 16.66
C VAL A 29 -12.51 -14.83 15.36
N ARG A 30 -12.69 -16.02 14.78
CA ARG A 30 -13.75 -16.27 13.82
C ARG A 30 -15.00 -15.76 14.52
N ARG A 31 -15.63 -14.72 13.96
CA ARG A 31 -17.01 -14.45 14.31
C ARG A 31 -17.74 -15.76 14.10
N SER A 32 -18.27 -16.29 15.20
CA SER A 32 -19.15 -17.44 15.20
C SER A 32 -20.34 -17.12 14.32
N VAL A 33 -20.28 -17.52 13.06
CA VAL A 33 -21.47 -17.74 12.27
C VAL A 33 -22.16 -18.95 12.93
N PRO A 34 -23.47 -18.91 13.20
CA PRO A 34 -24.16 -20.06 13.78
C PRO A 34 -23.82 -21.31 12.98
N SER A 35 -23.21 -22.29 13.62
CA SER A 35 -22.97 -23.58 12.98
C SER A 35 -24.33 -24.28 12.87
N LEU A 36 -24.74 -24.60 11.64
CA LEU A 36 -25.67 -25.71 11.43
C LEU A 36 -24.95 -26.96 11.93
N ARG A 37 -25.29 -27.39 13.13
CA ARG A 37 -24.54 -28.30 14.01
C ARG A 37 -24.56 -29.77 13.54
N LEU A 38 -24.62 -30.00 12.23
CA LEU A 38 -24.81 -31.32 11.61
C LEU A 38 -23.66 -31.75 10.69
N GLY A 39 -22.69 -30.88 10.38
CA GLY A 39 -21.50 -31.25 9.60
C GLY A 39 -21.78 -31.74 8.17
N LYS A 40 -22.99 -31.50 7.64
CA LYS A 40 -23.35 -31.84 6.26
C LYS A 40 -22.85 -30.76 5.30
N GLY A 41 -22.14 -31.20 4.26
CA GLY A 41 -21.76 -30.36 3.11
C GLY A 41 -22.74 -30.55 1.95
N GLY A 42 -22.93 -29.52 1.14
CA GLY A 42 -23.83 -29.51 -0.02
C GLY A 42 -23.75 -28.18 -0.76
N ASP A 43 -24.44 -28.07 -1.89
CA ASP A 43 -24.56 -26.81 -2.63
C ASP A 43 -25.57 -25.83 -1.97
N ILE A 44 -25.73 -24.67 -2.59
CA ILE A 44 -26.62 -23.62 -2.07
C ILE A 44 -28.10 -24.05 -2.01
N PHE A 45 -28.52 -25.01 -2.84
CA PHE A 45 -29.89 -25.55 -2.85
C PHE A 45 -30.12 -26.52 -1.70
N HIS A 46 -29.13 -27.35 -1.35
CA HIS A 46 -29.18 -28.16 -0.15
C HIS A 46 -29.29 -27.31 1.11
N LEU A 47 -28.54 -26.20 1.18
CA LEU A 47 -28.66 -25.26 2.28
C LEU A 47 -30.05 -24.59 2.31
N ALA A 48 -30.57 -24.18 1.15
CA ALA A 48 -31.91 -23.63 1.05
C ALA A 48 -32.98 -24.62 1.54
N GLY A 49 -32.86 -25.89 1.15
CA GLY A 49 -33.77 -26.95 1.55
C GLY A 49 -33.71 -27.29 3.04
N GLU A 50 -32.53 -27.30 3.64
CA GLU A 50 -32.37 -27.48 5.09
C GLU A 50 -32.94 -26.28 5.88
N LEU A 51 -32.91 -25.06 5.32
CA LEU A 51 -33.45 -23.85 5.96
C LEU A 51 -34.98 -23.72 5.82
N THR A 52 -35.55 -24.19 4.71
CA THR A 52 -37.00 -24.17 4.48
C THR A 52 -37.70 -25.46 4.90
N GLY A 53 -36.95 -26.54 5.13
CA GLY A 53 -37.49 -27.88 5.31
C GLY A 53 -38.02 -28.52 4.01
N SER A 54 -37.70 -27.95 2.84
CA SER A 54 -38.20 -28.41 1.53
C SER A 54 -37.13 -29.06 0.68
N THR A 55 -37.48 -30.16 0.02
CA THR A 55 -36.66 -30.81 -1.02
C THR A 55 -37.06 -30.39 -2.44
N GLY A 56 -38.08 -29.52 -2.57
CA GLY A 56 -38.60 -29.05 -3.86
C GLY A 56 -37.74 -27.95 -4.46
N PHE A 57 -37.23 -28.17 -5.68
CA PHE A 57 -36.34 -27.24 -6.37
C PHE A 57 -36.95 -25.83 -6.57
N MET A 58 -38.23 -25.74 -6.93
CA MET A 58 -38.94 -24.46 -7.12
C MET A 58 -39.04 -23.66 -5.82
N GLU A 59 -39.30 -24.33 -4.70
CA GLU A 59 -39.44 -23.71 -3.38
C GLU A 59 -38.09 -23.26 -2.82
N GLN A 60 -37.03 -24.04 -3.06
CA GLN A 60 -35.64 -23.66 -2.79
C GLN A 60 -35.21 -22.46 -3.64
N LEU A 61 -35.60 -22.42 -4.92
CA LEU A 61 -35.36 -21.26 -5.81
C LEU A 61 -36.08 -20.01 -5.32
N GLU A 62 -37.36 -20.11 -4.92
CA GLU A 62 -38.11 -18.98 -4.40
C GLU A 62 -37.49 -18.43 -3.10
N PHE A 63 -37.02 -19.32 -2.23
CA PHE A 63 -36.26 -18.96 -1.04
C PHE A 63 -34.97 -18.20 -1.38
N LEU A 64 -34.16 -18.74 -2.31
CA LEU A 64 -32.91 -18.09 -2.73
C LEU A 64 -33.14 -16.77 -3.49
N SER A 65 -34.26 -16.66 -4.20
CA SER A 65 -34.66 -15.43 -4.89
C SER A 65 -35.13 -14.32 -3.94
N GLY A 66 -35.32 -14.64 -2.65
CA GLY A 66 -35.79 -13.70 -1.63
C GLY A 66 -37.28 -13.37 -1.70
N LYS A 67 -38.05 -14.00 -2.59
CA LYS A 67 -39.50 -13.82 -2.72
C LYS A 67 -40.32 -14.53 -1.66
N SER A 68 -39.75 -15.58 -1.07
CA SER A 68 -40.40 -16.45 -0.07
C SER A 68 -40.75 -15.74 1.25
N GLY A 69 -40.20 -14.56 1.55
CA GLY A 69 -40.46 -13.84 2.82
C GLY A 69 -39.89 -14.53 4.09
N ILE A 70 -39.35 -15.75 3.96
CA ILE A 70 -38.77 -16.56 5.04
C ILE A 70 -37.32 -16.13 5.37
N LEU A 71 -36.63 -15.43 4.46
CA LEU A 71 -35.31 -14.89 4.76
C LEU A 71 -35.44 -13.75 5.77
N PRO A 72 -34.70 -13.76 6.90
CA PRO A 72 -34.47 -12.56 7.70
C PRO A 72 -33.45 -11.69 6.96
N LEU A 73 -33.74 -11.35 5.70
CA LEU A 73 -33.14 -10.24 5.02
C LEU A 73 -33.67 -9.01 5.74
N ARG A 74 -32.99 -8.61 6.82
CA ARG A 74 -32.94 -7.19 7.15
C ARG A 74 -32.66 -6.51 5.84
N HIS A 75 -33.61 -5.68 5.39
CA HIS A 75 -33.41 -4.75 4.30
C HIS A 75 -31.98 -4.26 4.47
N LEU A 76 -31.08 -4.62 3.55
CA LEU A 76 -29.82 -3.91 3.46
C LEU A 76 -30.34 -2.51 3.16
N GLN A 77 -30.42 -1.67 4.20
CA GLN A 77 -30.37 -0.25 3.97
C GLN A 77 -29.19 -0.15 3.03
N GLU A 78 -29.44 0.28 1.79
CA GLU A 78 -28.39 0.82 0.97
C GLU A 78 -27.63 1.68 1.95
N ARG A 79 -26.43 1.24 2.32
CA ARG A 79 -25.58 2.07 3.16
C ARG A 79 -25.47 3.29 2.28
N LYS A 80 -26.18 4.38 2.63
CA LYS A 80 -25.89 5.71 2.10
C LYS A 80 -24.38 5.72 2.11
N LYS A 81 -23.76 5.76 0.92
CA LYS A 81 -22.31 5.75 0.82
C LYS A 81 -21.92 6.93 1.68
N ILE A 82 -21.53 6.65 2.93
CA ILE A 82 -20.99 7.66 3.81
C ILE A 82 -19.82 8.12 2.95
N PRO A 83 -19.79 9.39 2.51
CA PRO A 83 -18.61 9.89 1.84
C PRO A 83 -17.47 9.43 2.73
N ARG A 84 -16.48 8.72 2.18
CA ARG A 84 -15.31 8.35 2.97
C ARG A 84 -14.61 9.67 3.28
N VAL A 85 -15.11 10.39 4.28
CA VAL A 85 -14.43 11.49 4.92
C VAL A 85 -13.14 10.82 5.35
N SER A 86 -12.05 11.23 4.72
CA SER A 86 -10.71 10.83 5.13
C SER A 86 -10.69 10.88 6.65
N GLY A 87 -10.34 9.80 7.34
CA GLY A 87 -10.37 9.74 8.82
C GLY A 87 -9.41 10.72 9.51
N PHE A 88 -8.83 11.64 8.73
CA PHE A 88 -8.03 12.77 9.12
C PHE A 88 -8.95 13.97 9.37
N GLU A 89 -8.88 14.48 10.60
CA GLU A 89 -9.55 15.69 11.06
C GLU A 89 -8.54 16.84 11.12
N ASP A 90 -8.97 18.09 10.97
CA ASP A 90 -8.14 19.29 11.20
C ASP A 90 -6.74 19.26 10.56
N VAL A 91 -6.67 18.89 9.28
CA VAL A 91 -5.40 18.82 8.55
C VAL A 91 -4.80 20.23 8.41
N LYS A 92 -3.57 20.40 8.88
CA LYS A 92 -2.78 21.61 8.72
C LYS A 92 -1.45 21.25 8.07
N VAL A 93 -1.11 21.98 7.01
CA VAL A 93 0.16 21.81 6.29
C VAL A 93 1.04 23.02 6.56
N THR A 94 2.26 22.79 7.05
CA THR A 94 3.23 23.83 7.37
C THR A 94 4.61 23.46 6.83
N GLU A 95 5.56 24.38 6.90
CA GLU A 95 6.96 24.05 6.62
C GLU A 95 7.48 22.98 7.57
N LEU A 96 8.43 22.17 7.09
CA LEU A 96 9.02 21.09 7.86
C LEU A 96 9.86 21.65 9.02
N SER A 97 9.29 21.68 10.22
CA SER A 97 9.88 22.36 11.37
C SER A 97 10.07 21.44 12.58
N HIS A 98 9.24 20.43 12.74
CA HIS A 98 9.23 19.54 13.91
C HIS A 98 10.52 18.73 14.05
N GLU A 99 11.22 18.90 15.18
CA GLU A 99 12.55 18.30 15.41
C GLU A 99 12.56 16.77 15.34
N SER A 100 11.50 16.10 15.80
CA SER A 100 11.42 14.63 15.68
C SER A 100 11.27 14.15 14.22
N LEU A 101 10.62 14.92 13.33
CA LEU A 101 10.56 14.58 11.90
C LEU A 101 11.92 14.81 11.24
N LYS A 102 12.64 15.87 11.63
CA LYS A 102 14.02 16.10 11.18
C LYS A 102 14.96 15.01 11.68
N GLY A 103 14.82 14.57 12.93
CA GLY A 103 15.55 13.45 13.51
C GLY A 103 15.33 12.17 12.71
N TYR A 104 14.06 11.83 12.43
CA TYR A 104 13.71 10.70 11.58
C TYR A 104 14.33 10.76 10.18
N LEU A 105 14.34 11.94 9.53
CA LEU A 105 15.00 12.09 8.23
C LEU A 105 16.50 11.82 8.30
N LYS A 106 17.17 12.34 9.34
CA LYS A 106 18.60 12.11 9.58
C LYS A 106 18.90 10.62 9.79
N GLU A 107 18.07 9.91 10.55
CA GLU A 107 18.17 8.44 10.72
C GLU A 107 18.05 7.70 9.38
N ARG A 108 17.24 8.22 8.45
CA ARG A 108 17.11 7.69 7.08
C ARG A 108 18.20 8.21 6.14
N GLY A 109 19.23 8.86 6.66
CA GLY A 109 20.33 9.43 5.88
C GLY A 109 19.95 10.64 5.02
N ILE A 110 18.75 11.20 5.18
CA ILE A 110 18.23 12.32 4.38
C ILE A 110 18.47 13.64 5.12
N ASP A 111 19.09 14.60 4.45
CA ASP A 111 19.25 15.94 4.98
C ASP A 111 17.87 16.65 5.08
N PRO A 112 17.46 17.14 6.26
CA PRO A 112 16.23 17.92 6.41
C PRO A 112 16.11 19.12 5.47
N ALA A 113 17.23 19.73 5.06
CA ALA A 113 17.23 20.82 4.08
C ALA A 113 16.82 20.34 2.68
N ILE A 114 17.25 19.13 2.28
CA ILE A 114 16.82 18.50 1.02
C ILE A 114 15.34 18.16 1.12
N ALA A 115 14.92 17.50 2.20
CA ALA A 115 13.52 17.13 2.40
C ALA A 115 12.59 18.36 2.44
N GLY A 116 12.99 19.45 3.09
CA GLY A 116 12.19 20.68 3.20
C GLY A 116 11.88 21.37 1.86
N ARG A 117 12.63 21.07 0.79
CA ARG A 117 12.33 21.56 -0.56
C ARG A 117 11.12 20.89 -1.20
N PHE A 118 10.82 19.65 -0.81
CA PHE A 118 9.81 18.81 -1.48
C PHE A 118 8.71 18.32 -0.52
N CYS A 119 8.98 18.33 0.78
CA CYS A 119 8.09 17.84 1.81
C CYS A 119 7.61 18.99 2.70
N LYS A 120 6.43 18.78 3.27
CA LYS A 120 5.82 19.64 4.27
C LYS A 120 5.63 18.86 5.57
N GLU A 121 5.43 19.57 6.66
CA GLU A 121 4.90 18.99 7.87
C GLU A 121 3.38 18.98 7.79
N VAL A 122 2.77 17.84 8.08
CA VAL A 122 1.32 17.68 8.05
C VAL A 122 0.86 17.25 9.43
N ALA A 123 0.21 18.18 10.14
CA ALA A 123 -0.48 17.92 11.39
C ALA A 123 -1.94 17.51 11.12
N TYR A 124 -2.41 16.47 11.77
CA TYR A 124 -3.76 15.93 11.57
C TYR A 124 -4.32 15.28 12.84
N GLY A 125 -5.64 15.18 12.92
CA GLY A 125 -6.38 14.48 13.95
C GLY A 125 -6.84 13.10 13.48
N ILE A 126 -6.84 12.10 14.36
CA ILE A 126 -7.57 10.83 14.16
C ILE A 126 -8.30 10.51 15.46
N ARG A 127 -9.63 10.46 15.44
CA ARG A 127 -10.47 10.11 16.60
C ARG A 127 -10.12 10.94 17.83
N GLY A 128 -9.97 12.26 17.65
CA GLY A 128 -9.64 13.20 18.72
C GLY A 128 -8.17 13.22 19.18
N LYS A 129 -7.29 12.39 18.61
CA LYS A 129 -5.83 12.44 18.89
C LYS A 129 -5.09 13.20 17.79
N ARG A 130 -4.13 14.04 18.18
CA ARG A 130 -3.28 14.81 17.26
C ARG A 130 -2.02 14.02 16.88
N TYR A 131 -1.66 14.10 15.61
CA TYR A 131 -0.50 13.46 15.00
C TYR A 131 0.15 14.43 14.03
N PHE A 132 1.40 14.13 13.66
CA PHE A 132 2.13 14.83 12.63
C PHE A 132 2.98 13.84 11.82
N ALA A 133 3.22 14.18 10.55
CA ALA A 133 4.04 13.40 9.65
C ALA A 133 4.70 14.29 8.59
N ILE A 134 5.72 13.75 7.94
CA ILE A 134 6.26 14.30 6.70
C ILE A 134 5.23 14.03 5.61
N GLY A 135 4.79 15.08 4.94
CA GLY A 135 3.89 15.03 3.80
C GLY A 135 4.63 15.29 2.50
N PHE A 136 4.45 14.42 1.52
CA PHE A 136 4.90 14.61 0.15
C PHE A 136 3.69 14.76 -0.76
N MET A 137 3.55 15.92 -1.40
CA MET A 137 2.37 16.25 -2.18
C MET A 137 2.34 15.44 -3.49
N ASN A 138 1.15 15.00 -3.90
CA ASN A 138 0.91 14.39 -5.20
C ASN A 138 0.25 15.37 -6.18
N ARG A 139 0.23 15.03 -7.48
CA ARG A 139 -0.25 15.94 -8.53
C ARG A 139 -1.74 16.32 -8.40
N SER A 140 -2.51 15.54 -7.64
CA SER A 140 -3.94 15.77 -7.39
C SER A 140 -4.20 16.50 -6.06
N GLY A 141 -3.17 17.05 -5.41
CA GLY A 141 -3.29 17.81 -4.16
C GLY A 141 -3.45 16.96 -2.89
N GLY A 142 -3.35 15.64 -2.99
CA GLY A 142 -3.22 14.76 -1.83
C GLY A 142 -1.79 14.71 -1.31
N TYR A 143 -1.58 13.96 -0.23
CA TYR A 143 -0.26 13.80 0.39
C TYR A 143 0.05 12.36 0.73
N GLU A 144 1.25 11.90 0.45
CA GLU A 144 1.82 10.73 1.11
C GLU A 144 2.42 11.13 2.45
N LEU A 145 2.08 10.38 3.50
CA LEU A 145 2.47 10.65 4.87
C LEU A 145 3.46 9.61 5.38
N ARG A 146 4.54 10.09 6.01
CA ARG A 146 5.54 9.25 6.67
C ARG A 146 5.98 9.82 8.01
N ASN A 147 5.99 8.97 9.02
CA ASN A 147 6.76 9.16 10.25
C ASN A 147 7.31 7.79 10.70
N PRO A 148 8.12 7.70 11.76
CA PRO A 148 8.72 6.42 12.19
C PRO A 148 7.71 5.27 12.37
N MET A 149 6.49 5.59 12.79
CA MET A 149 5.46 4.61 13.16
C MET A 149 4.33 4.48 12.13
N PHE A 150 4.31 5.32 11.09
CA PHE A 150 3.18 5.45 10.19
C PHE A 150 3.59 5.65 8.73
N LYS A 151 2.94 4.91 7.83
CA LYS A 151 2.86 5.18 6.39
C LYS A 151 1.40 5.28 6.02
N GLY A 152 1.00 6.33 5.33
CA GLY A 152 -0.37 6.50 4.87
C GLY A 152 -0.49 7.64 3.86
N CYS A 153 -1.71 8.05 3.55
CA CYS A 153 -1.94 9.12 2.59
C CYS A 153 -3.17 9.96 2.97
N ILE A 154 -3.14 11.24 2.67
CA ILE A 154 -4.31 12.10 2.58
C ILE A 154 -4.80 12.04 1.14
N SER A 155 -6.09 11.72 0.97
CA SER A 155 -6.71 11.60 -0.34
C SER A 155 -6.77 12.94 -1.07
N PRO A 156 -6.76 12.95 -2.40
CA PRO A 156 -6.75 11.79 -3.30
C PRO A 156 -5.38 11.10 -3.38
N LYS A 157 -5.37 9.77 -3.61
CA LYS A 157 -4.14 9.05 -3.96
C LYS A 157 -3.80 9.30 -5.42
N ASP A 158 -2.56 9.65 -5.71
CA ASP A 158 -2.06 9.83 -7.07
C ASP A 158 -0.52 9.76 -7.09
N ILE A 159 0.08 9.81 -8.28
CA ILE A 159 1.53 9.97 -8.46
C ILE A 159 1.97 11.41 -8.17
N SER A 160 3.26 11.61 -7.93
CA SER A 160 3.88 12.93 -7.88
C SER A 160 4.82 13.13 -9.06
N CYS A 161 4.84 14.33 -9.62
CA CYS A 161 5.76 14.73 -10.69
C CYS A 161 6.61 15.90 -10.20
N VAL A 162 7.93 15.81 -10.34
CA VAL A 162 8.88 16.81 -9.86
C VAL A 162 9.87 17.11 -10.97
N SER A 163 9.97 18.37 -11.40
CA SER A 163 11.02 18.81 -12.31
C SER A 163 12.16 19.45 -11.51
N LEU A 164 13.36 18.88 -11.59
CA LEU A 164 14.53 19.37 -10.84
C LEU A 164 15.17 20.59 -11.51
N SER A 165 15.18 20.62 -12.85
CA SER A 165 15.77 21.71 -13.64
C SER A 165 14.77 22.80 -14.03
N GLY A 166 13.47 22.57 -13.84
CA GLY A 166 12.40 23.49 -14.25
C GLY A 166 12.15 23.55 -15.76
N LYS A 167 12.86 22.71 -16.53
CA LYS A 167 12.68 22.53 -17.97
C LYS A 167 12.34 21.07 -18.23
N LYS A 168 11.52 20.82 -19.25
CA LYS A 168 11.18 19.45 -19.65
C LYS A 168 12.44 18.71 -20.11
N GLN A 169 12.72 17.58 -19.48
CA GLN A 169 13.80 16.67 -19.84
C GLN A 169 13.28 15.53 -20.72
N ASP A 170 14.18 14.89 -21.46
CA ASP A 170 13.85 13.67 -22.22
C ASP A 170 13.91 12.40 -21.35
N THR A 171 14.56 12.48 -20.18
CA THR A 171 14.67 11.38 -19.22
C THR A 171 13.79 11.63 -18.00
N CYS A 172 13.00 10.63 -17.62
CA CYS A 172 12.24 10.59 -16.37
C CYS A 172 12.75 9.48 -15.44
N CYS A 173 13.05 9.83 -14.19
CA CYS A 173 13.41 8.89 -13.13
C CYS A 173 12.15 8.49 -12.33
N VAL A 174 11.85 7.20 -12.25
CA VAL A 174 10.67 6.65 -11.58
C VAL A 174 11.06 6.03 -10.25
N PHE A 175 10.40 6.44 -9.17
CA PHE A 175 10.62 5.94 -7.82
C PHE A 175 9.33 5.31 -7.27
N GLU A 176 9.44 4.23 -6.50
CA GLU A 176 8.28 3.62 -5.85
C GLU A 176 7.69 4.53 -4.75
N GLY A 177 8.56 5.08 -3.90
CA GLY A 177 8.21 5.96 -2.80
C GLY A 177 9.03 7.25 -2.76
N PHE A 178 8.51 8.26 -2.06
CA PHE A 178 9.18 9.56 -1.99
C PHE A 178 10.47 9.53 -1.15
N VAL A 179 10.62 8.56 -0.24
CA VAL A 179 11.84 8.40 0.55
C VAL A 179 12.99 7.96 -0.36
N ASP A 180 12.74 7.11 -1.35
CA ASP A 180 13.73 6.71 -2.36
C ASP A 180 14.08 7.88 -3.28
N PHE A 181 13.08 8.67 -3.69
CA PHE A 181 13.32 9.92 -4.41
C PHE A 181 14.26 10.88 -3.63
N LEU A 182 13.99 11.12 -2.34
CA LEU A 182 14.87 11.93 -1.49
C LEU A 182 16.27 11.30 -1.35
N SER A 183 16.35 9.97 -1.32
CA SER A 183 17.62 9.25 -1.24
C SER A 183 18.45 9.41 -2.50
N ALA A 184 17.81 9.40 -3.67
CA ALA A 184 18.44 9.64 -4.97
C ALA A 184 19.07 11.04 -5.03
N LEU A 185 18.40 12.05 -4.48
CA LEU A 185 18.95 13.41 -4.38
C LEU A 185 20.19 13.46 -3.47
N VAL A 186 20.17 12.75 -2.34
CA VAL A 186 21.31 12.70 -1.41
C VAL A 186 22.49 11.96 -2.04
N LEU A 187 22.23 10.85 -2.75
CA LEU A 187 23.24 10.06 -3.45
C LEU A 187 23.70 10.70 -4.78
N ARG A 188 23.04 11.76 -5.24
CA ARG A 188 23.27 12.42 -6.54
C ARG A 188 23.18 11.45 -7.73
N THR A 189 22.25 10.50 -7.64
CA THR A 189 21.98 9.54 -8.73
C THR A 189 21.07 10.13 -9.80
N VAL A 190 20.39 11.23 -9.44
CA VAL A 190 19.63 12.14 -10.30
C VAL A 190 20.22 13.54 -10.16
N ALA A 191 20.26 14.29 -11.26
CA ALA A 191 20.79 15.64 -11.32
C ALA A 191 19.70 16.61 -11.79
N ASP A 192 19.47 16.63 -13.11
CA ASP A 192 18.57 17.58 -13.77
C ASP A 192 17.30 16.92 -14.32
N GLU A 193 17.23 15.60 -14.28
CA GLU A 193 16.13 14.79 -14.81
C GLU A 193 14.78 15.09 -14.15
N ASP A 194 13.70 14.92 -14.91
CA ASP A 194 12.36 14.91 -14.34
C ASP A 194 12.17 13.64 -13.51
N CYS A 195 11.40 13.74 -12.43
CA CYS A 195 11.17 12.65 -11.48
C CYS A 195 9.68 12.37 -11.33
N LEU A 196 9.33 11.10 -11.31
CA LEU A 196 7.99 10.60 -11.04
C LEU A 196 8.05 9.68 -9.84
N VAL A 197 7.25 9.99 -8.82
CA VAL A 197 7.11 9.13 -7.64
C VAL A 197 5.75 8.46 -7.71
N LEU A 198 5.74 7.13 -7.76
CA LEU A 198 4.52 6.34 -7.87
C LEU A 198 3.65 6.50 -6.62
N ASN A 199 4.26 6.71 -5.45
CA ASN A 199 3.62 6.73 -4.12
C ASN A 199 3.03 5.38 -3.69
N SER A 200 2.93 4.43 -4.62
CA SER A 200 2.65 3.00 -4.46
C SER A 200 2.64 2.38 -5.86
N VAL A 201 3.08 1.12 -6.00
CA VAL A 201 2.90 0.36 -7.25
C VAL A 201 1.44 0.28 -7.73
N SER A 202 0.46 0.50 -6.85
CA SER A 202 -0.96 0.58 -7.23
C SER A 202 -1.31 1.79 -8.11
N ASN A 203 -0.42 2.78 -8.20
CA ASN A 203 -0.58 3.94 -9.08
C ASN A 203 0.15 3.78 -10.42
N LEU A 204 0.68 2.59 -10.74
CA LEU A 204 1.51 2.39 -11.94
C LEU A 204 0.80 2.85 -13.22
N GLU A 205 -0.45 2.44 -13.43
CA GLU A 205 -1.22 2.83 -14.62
C GLU A 205 -1.42 4.36 -14.73
N ARG A 206 -1.49 5.06 -13.60
CA ARG A 206 -1.63 6.53 -13.56
C ARG A 206 -0.39 7.26 -14.03
N SER A 207 0.75 6.57 -14.08
CA SER A 207 2.03 7.10 -14.58
C SER A 207 2.12 7.07 -16.10
N TYR A 208 1.33 6.24 -16.80
CA TYR A 208 1.58 5.96 -18.22
C TYR A 208 1.49 7.20 -19.10
N ALA A 209 0.39 7.96 -18.98
CA ALA A 209 0.20 9.19 -19.74
C ALA A 209 1.31 10.24 -19.52
N VAL A 210 1.97 10.21 -18.35
CA VAL A 210 3.12 11.09 -18.07
C VAL A 210 4.37 10.54 -18.73
N LEU A 211 4.61 9.22 -18.60
CA LEU A 211 5.81 8.54 -19.09
C LEU A 211 5.88 8.44 -20.62
N GLU A 212 4.74 8.46 -21.33
CA GLU A 212 4.68 8.50 -22.80
C GLU A 212 5.50 9.66 -23.39
N GLY A 213 5.53 10.80 -22.68
CA GLY A 213 6.18 12.03 -23.12
C GLY A 213 7.71 12.05 -23.02
N TYR A 214 8.34 10.95 -22.58
CA TYR A 214 9.79 10.82 -22.38
C TYR A 214 10.41 9.79 -23.33
N GLY A 215 11.64 10.04 -23.77
CA GLY A 215 12.46 9.12 -24.54
C GLY A 215 13.13 8.05 -23.68
N LYS A 216 13.41 8.34 -22.41
CA LYS A 216 14.07 7.41 -21.47
C LYS A 216 13.42 7.39 -20.10
N ILE A 217 13.24 6.19 -19.54
CA ILE A 217 12.61 5.96 -18.24
C ILE A 217 13.58 5.17 -17.35
N ARG A 218 14.13 5.80 -16.32
CA ARG A 218 15.05 5.17 -15.36
C ARG A 218 14.30 4.74 -14.11
N CYS A 219 14.21 3.44 -13.84
CA CYS A 219 13.39 2.91 -12.74
C CYS A 219 14.24 2.59 -11.50
N PHE A 220 13.87 3.16 -10.36
CA PHE A 220 14.41 2.91 -9.03
C PHE A 220 13.28 2.34 -8.14
N LEU A 221 12.89 1.10 -8.42
CA LEU A 221 11.81 0.40 -7.72
C LEU A 221 12.35 -0.54 -6.64
N ASP A 222 11.52 -0.89 -5.66
CA ASP A 222 11.93 -1.80 -4.59
C ASP A 222 12.32 -3.15 -5.20
N ARG A 223 13.36 -3.79 -4.64
CA ARG A 223 13.82 -5.13 -5.03
C ARG A 223 13.01 -6.23 -4.35
N ASP A 224 11.70 -6.02 -4.26
CA ASP A 224 10.74 -7.00 -3.79
C ASP A 224 9.79 -7.44 -4.93
N GLY A 225 8.94 -8.43 -4.66
CA GLY A 225 8.06 -8.98 -5.69
C GLY A 225 7.14 -7.93 -6.34
N ALA A 226 6.71 -6.92 -5.58
CA ALA A 226 5.82 -5.89 -6.12
C ALA A 226 6.58 -4.93 -7.05
N GLY A 227 7.79 -4.52 -6.66
CA GLY A 227 8.64 -3.67 -7.49
C GLY A 227 9.13 -4.38 -8.76
N ILE A 228 9.47 -5.67 -8.68
CA ILE A 228 9.84 -6.50 -9.85
C ILE A 228 8.69 -6.58 -10.85
N THR A 229 7.48 -6.92 -10.39
CA THR A 229 6.30 -6.98 -11.27
C THR A 229 5.96 -5.61 -11.88
N ALA A 230 6.14 -4.53 -11.12
CA ALA A 230 5.93 -3.17 -11.64
C ALA A 230 6.95 -2.83 -12.75
N LEU A 231 8.22 -3.20 -12.57
CA LEU A 231 9.27 -3.04 -13.59
C LEU A 231 8.96 -3.84 -14.86
N GLU A 232 8.55 -5.10 -14.72
CA GLU A 232 8.14 -5.96 -15.86
C GLU A 232 6.97 -5.32 -16.62
N THR A 233 5.98 -4.81 -15.90
CA THR A 233 4.81 -4.14 -16.50
C THR A 233 5.22 -2.88 -17.27
N LEU A 234 6.16 -2.09 -16.73
CA LEU A 234 6.72 -0.93 -17.44
C LEU A 234 7.49 -1.36 -18.69
N ASN A 235 8.29 -2.41 -18.61
CA ASN A 235 9.02 -2.94 -19.77
C ASN A 235 8.07 -3.43 -20.87
N ILE A 236 6.96 -4.09 -20.52
CA ILE A 236 5.94 -4.52 -21.48
C ILE A 236 5.29 -3.30 -22.16
N HIS A 237 5.02 -2.23 -21.41
CA HIS A 237 4.30 -1.07 -21.93
C HIS A 237 5.19 -0.09 -22.72
N PHE A 238 6.42 0.14 -22.27
CA PHE A 238 7.33 1.15 -22.82
C PHE A 238 8.56 0.59 -23.55
N GLY A 239 8.76 -0.73 -23.50
CA GLY A 239 9.83 -1.42 -24.22
C GLY A 239 11.22 -0.91 -23.86
N ASN A 240 12.01 -0.62 -24.91
CA ASN A 240 13.41 -0.21 -24.81
C ASN A 240 13.63 1.17 -24.16
N LYS A 241 12.57 1.93 -23.86
CA LYS A 241 12.69 3.18 -23.10
C LYS A 241 13.05 2.93 -21.62
N VAL A 242 12.72 1.76 -21.09
CA VAL A 242 12.85 1.45 -19.66
C VAL A 242 14.25 0.93 -19.36
N THR A 243 14.85 1.47 -18.30
CA THR A 243 16.13 1.01 -17.76
C THR A 243 15.97 0.73 -16.28
N ASP A 244 16.25 -0.51 -15.87
CA ASP A 244 16.33 -0.87 -14.46
C ASP A 244 17.60 -0.29 -13.83
N CYS A 245 17.45 0.52 -12.78
CA CYS A 245 18.54 1.08 -12.00
C CYS A 245 18.75 0.35 -10.66
N SER A 246 18.00 -0.73 -10.39
CA SER A 246 18.05 -1.48 -9.14
C SER A 246 19.39 -2.16 -8.86
N GLY A 247 20.20 -2.36 -9.90
CA GLY A 247 21.59 -2.84 -9.78
C GLY A 247 22.49 -1.91 -8.96
N LEU A 248 22.14 -0.62 -8.82
CA LEU A 248 22.90 0.33 -8.00
C LEU A 248 22.89 -0.03 -6.51
N TYR A 249 21.78 -0.59 -6.02
CA TYR A 249 21.57 -0.95 -4.63
C TYR A 249 21.44 -2.47 -4.47
N ASP A 250 22.34 -3.19 -5.15
CA ASP A 250 22.44 -4.64 -5.02
C ASP A 250 22.70 -5.08 -3.57
N GLY A 251 21.95 -6.08 -3.12
CA GLY A 251 21.95 -6.53 -1.72
C GLY A 251 21.05 -5.72 -0.77
N PHE A 252 20.35 -4.69 -1.24
CA PHE A 252 19.43 -3.87 -0.42
C PHE A 252 18.01 -3.90 -0.98
N LYS A 253 17.00 -3.72 -0.12
CA LYS A 253 15.61 -3.75 -0.55
C LYS A 253 15.25 -2.52 -1.39
N ASP A 254 15.68 -1.35 -0.95
CA ASP A 254 15.33 -0.06 -1.55
C ASP A 254 16.52 0.90 -1.53
N LEU A 255 16.37 2.04 -2.23
CA LEU A 255 17.46 3.00 -2.39
C LEU A 255 17.81 3.68 -1.05
N ASN A 256 16.83 3.83 -0.16
CA ASN A 256 17.09 4.43 1.15
C ASN A 256 17.84 3.48 2.09
N GLU A 257 17.56 2.18 2.06
CA GLU A 257 18.32 1.18 2.80
C GLU A 257 19.79 1.20 2.38
N TYR A 258 20.06 1.26 1.07
CA TYR A 258 21.39 1.44 0.53
C TYR A 258 22.07 2.73 1.02
N LEU A 259 21.38 3.87 0.97
CA LEU A 259 21.88 5.14 1.47
C LEU A 259 22.26 5.07 2.96
N THR A 260 21.36 4.51 3.77
CA THR A 260 21.55 4.42 5.23
C THR A 260 22.78 3.57 5.56
N LYS A 261 22.92 2.42 4.90
CA LYS A 261 24.06 1.50 5.09
C LYS A 261 25.38 2.09 4.59
N THR A 262 25.35 2.83 3.49
CA THR A 262 26.54 3.52 2.97
C THR A 262 27.05 4.60 3.92
N LYS A 263 26.16 5.25 4.69
CA LYS A 263 26.54 6.25 5.70
C LYS A 263 27.03 5.64 7.00
N GLU A 264 26.54 4.47 7.40
CA GLU A 264 27.04 3.75 8.59
C GLU A 264 28.49 3.25 8.40
N ASN A 265 28.89 2.98 7.16
CA ASN A 265 30.22 2.48 6.80
C ASN A 265 31.27 3.58 6.55
N LYS A 266 30.93 4.86 6.76
CA LYS A 266 31.83 6.01 6.60
C LYS A 266 32.12 6.65 7.95
#